data_AF-A0A7V6YHV7-F1
#
_entry.id   AF-A0A7V6YHV7-F1
#
_cell.length_a   1.000
_cell.length_b   1.000
_cell.length_c   1.000
_cell.angle_alpha   90.00
_cell.angle_beta   90.00
_cell.angle_gamma   90.00
#
_symmetry.space_group_name_H-M   'P 1'
#
loop_
_entity.id
_entity.type
_entity.pdbx_description
1 polymer ?
#
loop_
_entity_poly.entity_id
_entity_poly.type
_entity_poly.pdbx_seq_one_letter_code
_entity_poly.pdbx_strand_id
1 'polypeptide(L)'
;MKKWRCVVCGYIHEGPTPPDTCPICGVGPEDFEEVVEEPKAAEPAAPAVPEGATGNVGPVPGGNQKEAIFKIEYGLFVVTSEKDGRFNGQVCNTVFQITSELQRVAVALNNNNLTNHFVKASGRLTVSVLGKDNFDDIK
;
A
#
# COMPACT_ATOMS: atom_id res chain seq x y z
N MET A 1 -25.70 -10.15 -18.85
CA MET A 1 -25.65 -8.67 -18.98
C MET A 1 -24.19 -8.32 -19.24
N LYS A 2 -23.88 -7.49 -20.24
CA LYS A 2 -22.49 -7.02 -20.43
C LYS A 2 -22.17 -5.99 -19.36
N LYS A 3 -20.94 -6.01 -18.86
CA LYS A 3 -20.42 -5.05 -17.89
C LYS A 3 -19.14 -4.45 -18.47
N TRP A 4 -18.97 -3.15 -18.28
CA TRP A 4 -17.81 -2.39 -18.77
C TRP A 4 -17.10 -1.76 -17.59
N ARG A 5 -15.79 -1.98 -17.47
CA ARG A 5 -14.97 -1.40 -16.41
C ARG A 5 -14.13 -0.27 -16.98
N CYS A 6 -14.19 0.90 -16.36
CA CYS A 6 -13.26 1.98 -16.65
C CYS A 6 -11.86 1.59 -16.16
N VAL A 7 -10.86 1.58 -17.03
CA VAL A 7 -9.47 1.19 -16.68
C VAL A 7 -8.76 2.24 -15.82
N VAL A 8 -9.28 3.48 -15.80
CA VAL A 8 -8.68 4.61 -15.08
C VAL A 8 -9.13 4.67 -13.62
N CYS A 9 -10.41 4.48 -13.34
CA CYS A 9 -10.96 4.63 -11.99
C CYS A 9 -11.70 3.40 -11.44
N GLY A 10 -11.90 2.37 -12.26
CA GLY A 10 -12.58 1.13 -11.85
C GLY A 10 -14.11 1.19 -11.83
N TYR A 11 -14.74 2.29 -12.28
CA TYR A 11 -16.20 2.38 -12.41
C TYR A 11 -16.76 1.25 -13.29
N ILE A 12 -17.84 0.59 -12.83
CA ILE A 12 -18.53 -0.47 -13.57
C ILE A 12 -19.84 0.08 -14.13
N HIS A 13 -19.97 0.02 -15.45
CA HIS A 13 -21.20 0.31 -16.17
C HIS A 13 -21.88 -0.98 -16.62
N GLU A 14 -23.17 -1.13 -16.34
CA GLU A 14 -23.97 -2.27 -16.80
C GLU A 14 -24.77 -1.85 -18.04
N GLY A 15 -24.44 -2.43 -19.18
CA GLY A 15 -25.04 -2.00 -20.44
C GLY A 15 -24.46 -2.73 -21.65
N PRO A 16 -25.16 -2.72 -22.78
CA PRO A 16 -24.69 -3.37 -24.01
C PRO A 16 -23.41 -2.72 -24.56
N THR A 17 -23.20 -1.43 -24.27
CA THR A 17 -22.06 -0.61 -24.68
C THR A 17 -21.49 0.18 -23.50
N PRO A 18 -20.23 0.62 -23.54
CA PRO A 18 -19.66 1.49 -22.52
C PRO A 18 -20.32 2.88 -22.58
N PRO A 19 -20.31 3.65 -21.47
CA PRO A 19 -20.87 5.00 -21.43
C PRO A 19 -19.97 5.98 -22.21
N ASP A 20 -20.58 7.01 -22.81
CA ASP A 20 -19.85 8.07 -23.56
C ASP A 20 -18.88 8.88 -22.70
N THR A 21 -19.10 8.92 -21.39
CA THR A 21 -18.19 9.57 -20.45
C THR A 21 -18.29 8.87 -19.10
N CYS A 22 -17.14 8.56 -18.49
CA CYS A 22 -17.11 8.01 -17.16
C CYS A 22 -17.62 9.03 -16.13
N PRO A 23 -18.64 8.70 -15.31
CA PRO A 23 -19.21 9.64 -14.33
C PRO A 23 -18.27 9.94 -13.15
N ILE A 24 -17.20 9.15 -12.97
CA ILE A 24 -16.25 9.33 -11.86
C ILE A 24 -15.02 10.13 -12.29
N CYS A 25 -14.44 9.86 -13.46
CA CYS A 25 -13.17 10.45 -13.88
C CYS A 25 -13.22 11.23 -15.20
N GLY A 26 -14.33 11.21 -15.93
CA GLY A 26 -14.54 12.04 -17.12
C GLY A 26 -13.87 11.55 -18.41
N VAL A 27 -13.26 10.36 -18.41
CA VAL A 27 -12.68 9.77 -19.63
C VAL A 27 -13.75 9.23 -20.58
N GLY A 28 -13.41 9.13 -21.87
CA GLY A 28 -14.29 8.63 -22.92
C GLY A 28 -14.48 7.11 -22.90
N PRO A 29 -15.32 6.57 -23.80
CA PRO A 29 -15.62 5.14 -23.91
C PRO A 29 -14.40 4.29 -24.32
N GLU A 30 -13.36 4.88 -24.89
CA GLU A 30 -12.10 4.23 -25.25
C GLU A 30 -11.35 3.64 -24.04
N ASP A 31 -11.60 4.18 -22.85
CA ASP A 31 -10.98 3.75 -21.59
C ASP A 31 -11.86 2.76 -20.81
N PHE A 32 -12.76 2.05 -21.50
CA PHE A 32 -13.60 1.00 -20.93
C PHE A 32 -13.31 -0.38 -21.53
N GLU A 33 -13.08 -1.37 -20.67
CA GLU A 33 -12.90 -2.78 -21.05
C GLU A 33 -14.13 -3.62 -20.69
N GLU A 34 -14.50 -4.57 -21.56
CA GLU A 34 -15.60 -5.51 -21.29
C GLU A 34 -15.18 -6.53 -20.22
N VAL A 35 -15.95 -6.61 -19.13
CA VAL A 35 -15.73 -7.58 -18.06
C VAL A 35 -16.33 -8.92 -18.49
N VAL A 36 -15.46 -9.80 -18.99
CA VAL A 36 -15.81 -11.20 -19.25
C VAL A 36 -15.78 -11.94 -17.91
N GLU A 37 -16.96 -12.28 -17.38
CA GLU A 37 -17.06 -13.12 -16.18
C GLU A 37 -16.66 -14.57 -16.56
N GLU A 38 -15.38 -14.91 -16.42
CA GLU A 38 -14.95 -16.31 -16.40
C GLU A 38 -15.43 -16.99 -15.10
N PRO A 39 -15.83 -18.27 -15.14
CA PRO A 39 -16.33 -18.95 -13.96
C PRO A 39 -15.24 -18.97 -12.88
N LYS A 40 -15.54 -18.28 -11.78
CA LYS A 40 -14.79 -18.13 -10.54
C LYS A 40 -13.99 -19.40 -10.18
N ALA A 41 -12.73 -19.47 -10.66
CA ALA A 41 -11.69 -20.08 -9.84
C ALA A 41 -11.62 -19.21 -8.59
N ALA A 42 -11.82 -19.84 -7.44
CA ALA A 42 -11.85 -19.19 -6.14
C ALA A 42 -10.78 -18.09 -6.07
N GLU A 43 -11.18 -16.89 -5.64
CA GLU A 43 -10.25 -15.87 -5.19
C GLU A 43 -9.20 -16.58 -4.33
N PRO A 44 -7.91 -16.59 -4.72
CA PRO A 44 -6.92 -17.07 -3.79
C PRO A 44 -7.03 -16.13 -2.60
N ALA A 45 -7.38 -16.71 -1.44
CA ALA A 45 -7.23 -16.07 -0.16
C ALA A 45 -5.88 -15.35 -0.19
N ALA A 46 -5.87 -14.06 0.21
CA ALA A 46 -4.68 -13.23 0.26
C ALA A 46 -3.46 -14.10 0.57
N PRO A 47 -2.47 -14.21 -0.33
CA PRO A 47 -1.42 -15.20 -0.18
C PRO A 47 -0.81 -14.99 1.19
N ALA A 48 -0.82 -16.04 2.00
CA ALA A 48 -0.11 -16.07 3.27
C ALA A 48 1.29 -15.54 3.00
N VAL A 49 1.62 -14.42 3.62
CA VAL A 49 2.92 -13.76 3.47
C VAL A 49 3.96 -14.82 3.86
N PRO A 50 4.82 -15.29 2.95
CA PRO A 50 5.84 -16.25 3.33
C PRO A 50 6.80 -15.53 4.27
N GLU A 51 6.98 -16.07 5.48
CA GLU A 51 7.92 -15.54 6.46
C GLU A 51 9.35 -15.58 5.92
N GLY A 52 9.83 -14.42 5.46
CA GLY A 52 11.20 -14.24 4.98
C GLY A 52 11.41 -14.75 3.56
N ALA A 53 11.11 -13.89 2.59
CA ALA A 53 11.78 -14.00 1.29
C ALA A 53 13.05 -13.14 1.37
N THR A 54 14.20 -13.81 1.44
CA THR A 54 15.45 -13.24 0.95
C THR A 54 15.58 -13.68 -0.51
N GLY A 55 15.43 -12.75 -1.46
CA GLY A 55 15.95 -12.89 -2.82
C GLY A 55 15.04 -13.54 -3.86
N ASN A 56 15.19 -13.03 -5.09
CA ASN A 56 14.64 -13.49 -6.37
C ASN A 56 13.15 -13.19 -6.63
N VAL A 57 12.89 -11.94 -7.03
CA VAL A 57 11.59 -11.51 -7.55
C VAL A 57 11.39 -12.10 -8.96
N GLY A 58 10.62 -13.19 -9.07
CA GLY A 58 10.20 -13.75 -10.36
C GLY A 58 9.30 -12.79 -11.17
N PRO A 59 9.13 -13.01 -12.49
CA PRO A 59 8.32 -12.16 -13.36
C PRO A 59 6.90 -11.99 -12.80
N VAL A 60 6.30 -10.80 -13.00
CA VAL A 60 4.91 -10.52 -12.59
C VAL A 60 3.98 -11.03 -13.71
N PRO A 61 3.28 -12.16 -13.54
CA PRO A 61 2.38 -12.66 -14.59
C PRO A 61 1.15 -11.74 -14.64
N GLY A 62 0.88 -11.08 -15.77
CA GLY A 62 -0.23 -10.12 -15.91
C GLY A 62 0.02 -8.72 -15.33
N GLY A 63 1.31 -8.37 -15.10
CA GLY A 63 1.75 -7.31 -14.20
C GLY A 63 1.10 -5.95 -14.35
N ASN A 64 0.23 -5.63 -13.40
CA ASN A 64 -0.18 -4.25 -13.13
C ASN A 64 0.70 -3.60 -12.03
N GLN A 65 0.68 -2.27 -11.95
CA GLN A 65 1.52 -1.50 -11.01
C GLN A 65 1.33 -1.90 -9.55
N LYS A 66 0.11 -2.31 -9.17
CA LYS A 66 -0.23 -2.71 -7.81
C LYS A 66 0.54 -3.97 -7.40
N GLU A 67 0.53 -4.99 -8.25
CA GLU A 67 1.27 -6.24 -8.02
C GLU A 67 2.78 -6.04 -7.91
N ALA A 68 3.35 -5.15 -8.73
CA ALA A 68 4.77 -4.83 -8.68
C ALA A 68 5.16 -4.19 -7.33
N ILE A 69 4.34 -3.28 -6.80
CA ILE A 69 4.60 -2.60 -5.51
C ILE A 69 4.58 -3.59 -4.34
N PHE A 70 3.72 -4.61 -4.38
CA PHE A 70 3.63 -5.63 -3.32
C PHE A 70 4.85 -6.58 -3.25
N LYS A 71 5.70 -6.60 -4.28
CA LYS A 71 6.92 -7.43 -4.29
C LYS A 71 8.15 -6.72 -3.71
N ILE A 72 8.05 -5.45 -3.36
CA ILE A 72 9.16 -4.72 -2.74
C ILE A 72 9.31 -5.21 -1.30
N GLU A 73 10.51 -5.64 -0.93
CA GLU A 73 10.83 -6.06 0.44
C GLU A 73 10.93 -4.83 1.36
N TYR A 74 10.30 -4.91 2.54
CA TYR A 74 10.38 -3.87 3.55
C TYR A 74 10.63 -4.49 4.93
N GLY A 75 11.48 -3.84 5.73
CA GLY A 75 11.47 -4.06 7.16
C GLY A 75 10.19 -3.51 7.79
N LEU A 76 9.81 -4.01 8.96
CA LEU A 76 8.69 -3.47 9.73
C LEU A 76 9.23 -2.68 10.92
N PHE A 77 8.69 -1.48 11.11
CA PHE A 77 9.11 -0.57 12.16
C PHE A 77 7.88 0.00 12.86
N VAL A 78 8.01 0.34 14.14
CA VAL A 78 7.04 1.16 14.87
C VAL A 78 7.67 2.52 15.10
N VAL A 79 7.04 3.56 14.56
CA VAL A 79 7.46 4.94 14.71
C VAL A 79 6.56 5.60 15.74
N THR A 80 7.16 6.09 16.82
CA THR A 80 6.45 6.77 17.91
C THR A 80 6.92 8.20 18.09
N SER A 81 6.05 9.02 18.66
CA SER A 81 6.36 10.37 19.06
C SER A 81 5.49 10.78 20.26
N GLU A 82 5.88 11.86 20.91
CA GLU A 82 5.25 12.41 22.11
C GLU A 82 4.82 13.84 21.85
N LYS A 83 3.67 14.22 22.41
CA LYS A 83 3.17 15.60 22.42
C LYS A 83 2.36 15.83 23.69
N ASP A 84 2.70 16.87 24.44
CA ASP A 84 1.97 17.33 25.64
C ASP A 84 1.71 16.19 26.67
N GLY A 85 2.71 15.32 26.87
CA GLY A 85 2.64 14.16 27.76
C GLY A 85 1.88 12.96 27.19
N ARG A 86 1.42 13.02 25.94
CA ARG A 86 0.72 11.93 25.25
C ARG A 86 1.63 11.29 24.21
N PHE A 87 1.60 9.97 24.14
CA PHE A 87 2.34 9.20 23.15
C PHE A 87 1.42 8.71 22.05
N ASN A 88 1.93 8.69 20.82
CA ASN A 88 1.25 8.07 19.67
C ASN A 88 2.26 7.34 18.79
N GLY A 89 1.83 6.24 18.18
CA GLY A 89 2.66 5.41 17.32
C GLY A 89 1.93 4.95 16.07
N GLN A 90 2.70 4.62 15.02
CA GLN A 90 2.19 3.89 13.86
C GLN A 90 3.20 2.85 13.40
N VAL A 91 2.70 1.79 12.77
CA VAL A 91 3.54 0.88 12.00
C VAL A 91 3.96 1.57 10.71
N CYS A 92 5.24 1.48 10.38
CA CYS A 92 5.84 2.07 9.20
C CYS A 92 6.80 1.03 8.60
N ASN A 93 6.73 0.83 7.30
CA ASN A 93 7.64 -0.05 6.57
C ASN A 93 8.79 0.74 5.90
N THR A 94 8.69 2.07 5.86
CA THR A 94 9.61 2.96 5.14
C THR A 94 10.54 3.66 6.12
N VAL A 95 11.58 2.93 6.52
CA VAL A 95 12.73 3.48 7.24
C VAL A 95 14.00 2.97 6.57
N PHE A 96 14.91 3.89 6.21
CA PHE A 96 16.19 3.52 5.64
C PHE A 96 17.30 4.46 6.06
N GLN A 97 18.53 3.94 6.11
CA GLN A 97 19.71 4.72 6.43
C GLN A 97 20.11 5.59 5.23
N ILE A 98 20.41 6.87 5.49
CA ILE A 98 20.83 7.83 4.45
C ILE A 98 22.36 7.91 4.39
N THR A 99 23.02 7.96 5.54
CA THR A 99 24.47 8.18 5.64
C THR A 99 25.11 7.19 6.61
N SER A 100 26.29 6.69 6.26
CA SER A 100 27.12 5.81 7.09
C SER A 100 27.93 6.60 8.11
N GLU A 101 28.52 7.72 7.70
CA GLU A 101 29.21 8.66 8.57
C GLU A 101 28.24 9.78 8.97
N LEU A 102 28.06 9.96 10.28
CA LEU A 102 26.92 10.65 10.90
C LEU A 102 25.60 9.91 10.66
N GLN A 103 25.18 9.09 11.62
CA GLN A 103 24.01 8.22 11.51
C GLN A 103 22.73 9.03 11.25
N ARG A 104 22.23 9.00 10.01
CA ARG A 104 20.96 9.61 9.61
C ARG A 104 20.05 8.57 9.00
N VAL A 105 18.76 8.69 9.31
CA VAL A 105 17.71 7.84 8.75
C VAL A 105 16.62 8.70 8.12
N ALA A 106 16.02 8.21 7.06
CA ALA A 106 14.80 8.74 6.48
C ALA A 106 13.62 7.88 6.94
N VAL A 107 12.51 8.53 7.29
CA VAL A 107 11.26 7.89 7.67
C VAL A 107 10.14 8.53 6.86
N ALA A 108 9.28 7.73 6.21
CA ALA A 108 8.12 8.25 5.49
C ALA A 108 6.84 7.99 6.31
N LEU A 109 6.14 9.08 6.66
CA LEU A 109 4.87 9.04 7.39
C LEU A 109 3.77 9.68 6.56
N ASN A 110 2.58 9.07 6.55
CA ASN A 110 1.41 9.65 5.90
C ASN A 110 1.05 11.00 6.56
N ASN A 111 0.79 12.02 5.73
CA ASN A 111 0.45 13.35 6.23
C ASN A 111 -0.85 13.40 7.05
N ASN A 112 -1.77 12.48 6.80
CA ASN A 112 -3.06 12.39 7.49
C ASN A 112 -3.00 11.53 8.77
N ASN A 113 -1.83 11.06 9.22
CA ASN A 113 -1.70 10.27 10.44
C ASN A 113 -1.39 11.17 11.67
N LEU A 114 -2.04 10.91 12.79
CA LEU A 114 -1.79 11.56 14.08
C LEU A 114 -0.30 11.52 14.50
N THR A 115 0.41 10.42 14.26
CA THR A 115 1.85 10.30 14.56
C THR A 115 2.66 11.35 13.82
N ASN A 116 2.34 11.66 12.56
CA ASN A 116 3.02 12.71 11.80
C ASN A 116 2.81 14.09 12.45
N HIS A 117 1.60 14.39 12.92
CA HIS A 117 1.33 15.62 13.64
C HIS A 117 2.13 15.71 14.95
N PHE A 118 2.33 14.60 15.65
CA PHE A 118 3.13 14.56 16.88
C PHE A 118 4.61 14.79 16.58
N VAL A 119 5.15 14.12 15.55
CA VAL A 119 6.54 14.31 15.11
C VAL A 119 6.80 15.76 14.68
N LYS A 120 5.89 16.37 13.92
CA LYS A 120 6.01 17.78 13.51
C LYS A 120 5.96 18.75 14.70
N ALA A 121 5.14 18.46 15.71
CA ALA A 121 5.00 19.31 16.88
C ALA A 121 6.19 19.20 17.85
N SER A 122 6.69 17.98 18.07
CA SER A 122 7.76 17.72 19.05
C SER A 122 9.17 17.84 18.46
N GLY A 123 9.31 17.69 17.14
CA GLY A 123 10.59 17.55 16.47
C GLY A 123 11.34 16.27 16.84
N ARG A 124 10.65 15.31 17.50
CA ARG A 124 11.23 14.08 18.04
C ARG A 124 10.45 12.87 17.54
N LEU A 125 11.19 11.81 17.27
CA LEU A 125 10.63 10.51 16.95
C LEU A 125 11.52 9.40 17.49
N THR A 126 10.92 8.24 17.72
CA THR A 126 11.63 6.99 18.01
C THR A 126 11.24 5.97 16.94
N VAL A 127 12.23 5.25 16.43
CA VAL A 127 12.01 4.11 15.52
C VAL A 127 12.38 2.83 16.25
N SER A 128 11.42 1.93 16.38
CA SER A 128 11.62 0.57 16.89
C SER A 128 11.60 -0.40 15.72
N VAL A 129 12.64 -1.23 15.58
CA VAL A 129 12.70 -2.30 14.58
C VAL A 129 11.90 -3.49 15.11
N LEU A 130 10.96 -4.01 14.31
CA LEU A 130 10.18 -5.18 14.71
C LEU A 130 10.84 -6.45 14.21
N GLY A 131 11.06 -7.38 15.14
CA GLY A 131 11.44 -8.75 14.82
C GLY A 131 10.23 -9.58 14.40
N LYS A 132 10.50 -10.78 13.84
CA LYS A 132 9.46 -11.74 13.49
C LYS A 132 8.63 -12.21 14.69
N ASP A 133 9.21 -12.17 15.88
CA ASP A 133 8.55 -12.63 17.12
C ASP A 133 7.58 -11.58 17.71
N ASN A 134 7.49 -10.37 17.14
CA ASN A 134 6.74 -9.25 17.70
C ASN A 134 5.48 -8.88 16.91
N PHE A 135 5.05 -9.70 15.94
CA PHE A 135 3.87 -9.38 15.14
C PHE A 135 2.57 -9.35 15.95
N ASP A 136 2.44 -10.21 16.97
CA ASP A 136 1.25 -10.27 17.84
C ASP A 136 1.11 -9.06 18.78
N ASP A 137 2.19 -8.30 18.97
CA ASP A 137 2.21 -7.08 19.78
C ASP A 137 1.59 -5.89 19.03
N ILE A 138 1.39 -6.01 17.71
CA ILE A 138 0.76 -5.00 16.86
C ILE A 138 -0.74 -5.28 16.78
N LYS A 139 -1.55 -4.56 17.57
CA LYS A 139 -3.02 -4.64 17.56
C LYS A 139 -3.66 -3.30 17.26
#